data_AF-A0A3D4NWW2-F1
#
_entry.id   AF-A0A3D4NWW2-F1
#
_cell.length_a   1.000
_cell.length_b   1.000
_cell.length_c   1.000
_cell.angle_alpha   90.00
_cell.angle_beta   90.00
_cell.angle_gamma   90.00
#
_symmetry.space_group_name_H-M   'P 1'
#
loop_
_entity.id
_entity.type
_entity.pdbx_description
1 polymer ?
#
loop_
_entity_poly.entity_id
_entity_poly.type
_entity_poly.pdbx_seq_one_letter_code
_entity_poly.pdbx_strand_id
1 'polypeptide(L)'
;MAKVYYVGDWAIMTGPVFIETPFYQSTKGAEIFNYGKWLKEALESSGRHRVESVPTWDFYNRLGPGDYEKILEDYDVLVFSDIDAKLFQLA
;
A
#
# COMPACT_ATOMS: atom_id res chain seq x y z
N MET A 1 -1.76 -8.71 -21.43
CA MET A 1 -1.26 -8.93 -20.06
C MET A 1 -2.09 -8.03 -19.18
N ALA A 2 -2.93 -8.60 -18.33
CA ALA A 2 -3.84 -7.82 -17.50
C ALA A 2 -3.06 -7.07 -16.42
N LYS A 3 -3.32 -5.78 -16.27
CA LYS A 3 -2.69 -4.93 -15.26
C LYS A 3 -3.54 -4.94 -14.00
N VAL A 4 -2.90 -5.26 -12.89
CA VAL A 4 -3.53 -5.30 -11.57
C VAL A 4 -2.96 -4.18 -10.72
N TYR A 5 -3.83 -3.31 -10.20
CA TYR A 5 -3.49 -2.30 -9.22
C TYR A 5 -3.85 -2.82 -7.84
N TYR A 6 -2.83 -3.20 -7.06
CA TYR A 6 -3.00 -3.89 -5.80
C TYR A 6 -2.57 -3.00 -4.64
N VAL A 7 -3.56 -2.46 -3.93
CA VAL A 7 -3.40 -1.60 -2.77
C VAL A 7 -3.57 -2.43 -1.50
N GLY A 8 -2.60 -2.31 -0.59
CA GLY A 8 -2.69 -2.94 0.73
C GLY A 8 -1.67 -4.04 0.99
N ASP A 9 -1.83 -4.70 2.13
CA ASP A 9 -0.87 -5.67 2.69
C ASP A 9 0.53 -5.09 2.92
N TRP A 10 0.59 -3.79 3.25
CA TRP A 10 1.80 -3.11 3.70
C TRP A 10 1.68 -2.73 5.17
N ALA A 11 2.76 -2.90 5.92
CA ALA A 11 2.83 -2.53 7.32
C ALA A 11 4.13 -1.79 7.63
N ILE A 12 4.06 -0.93 8.64
CA ILE A 12 5.24 -0.39 9.31
C ILE A 12 5.31 -1.09 10.66
N MET A 13 6.31 -1.94 10.83
CA MET A 13 6.64 -2.48 12.14
C MET A 13 7.45 -1.42 12.85
N THR A 14 6.96 -0.94 13.98
CA THR A 14 7.75 -0.15 14.91
C THR A 14 8.23 -1.08 16.01
N GLY A 15 9.52 -1.02 16.35
CA GLY A 15 10.01 -1.65 17.55
C GLY A 15 9.59 -0.87 18.80
N PRO A 16 10.24 -1.10 19.95
CA PRO A 16 9.86 -0.45 21.20
C PRO A 16 9.91 1.08 21.08
N VAL A 17 8.87 1.71 21.61
CA VAL A 17 8.79 3.18 21.77
C VAL A 17 9.32 3.53 23.15
N PHE A 18 10.33 4.39 23.20
CA PHE A 18 10.86 4.93 24.45
C PHE A 18 10.44 6.39 24.57
N ILE A 19 9.86 6.74 25.73
CA ILE A 19 9.45 8.10 26.07
C ILE A 19 10.26 8.51 27.29
N GLU A 20 11.22 9.40 27.09
CA GLU A 20 12.10 9.86 28.17
C GLU A 20 11.57 11.14 28.82
N THR A 21 10.89 11.99 28.05
CA THR A 21 10.28 13.24 28.52
C THR A 21 9.02 13.55 27.70
N PRO A 22 8.17 14.51 28.13
CA PRO A 22 7.03 14.97 27.33
C PRO A 22 7.40 15.53 25.94
N PHE A 23 8.69 15.81 25.69
CA PHE A 23 9.18 16.41 24.46
C PHE A 23 10.03 15.46 23.61
N TYR A 24 10.37 14.27 24.11
CA TYR A 24 11.25 13.34 23.41
C TYR A 24 10.71 11.92 23.42
N GLN A 25 10.33 11.45 22.23
CA GLN A 25 9.99 10.06 21.92
C GLN A 25 10.90 9.55 20.81
N SER A 26 11.33 8.30 20.91
CA SER A 26 12.05 7.63 19.85
C SER A 26 11.52 6.22 19.63
N THR A 27 11.48 5.82 18.36
CA THR A 27 11.10 4.46 17.95
C THR A 27 12.34 3.76 17.44
N LYS A 28 12.69 2.62 18.03
CA LYS A 28 13.79 1.77 17.54
C LYS A 28 13.24 0.70 16.60
N GLY A 29 14.04 0.26 15.62
CA GLY A 29 13.70 -0.88 14.75
C GLY A 29 12.45 -0.64 13.89
N ALA A 30 12.28 0.57 13.36
CA ALA A 30 11.22 0.86 12.41
C ALA A 30 11.54 0.26 11.04
N GLU A 31 10.69 -0.62 10.54
CA GLU A 31 10.87 -1.33 9.27
C GLU A 31 9.56 -1.37 8.47
N ILE A 32 9.68 -1.33 7.15
CA ILE A 32 8.54 -1.42 6.23
C ILE A 32 8.46 -2.86 5.70
N PHE A 33 7.28 -3.47 5.83
CA PHE A 33 6.98 -4.80 5.33
C PHE A 33 5.92 -4.76 4.24
N ASN A 34 6.13 -5.56 3.20
CA ASN A 34 5.13 -5.85 2.17
C ASN A 34 4.76 -7.33 2.27
N TYR A 35 3.62 -7.62 2.90
CA TYR A 35 3.06 -8.96 2.99
C TYR A 35 2.41 -9.39 1.67
N GLY A 36 1.98 -8.45 0.83
CA GLY A 36 1.42 -8.72 -0.49
C GLY A 36 2.41 -9.30 -1.51
N LYS A 37 3.73 -9.30 -1.20
CA LYS A 37 4.77 -9.75 -2.13
C LYS A 37 4.55 -11.18 -2.64
N TRP A 38 4.17 -12.13 -1.77
CA TRP A 38 3.96 -13.52 -2.18
C TRP A 38 2.74 -13.67 -3.10
N LEU A 39 1.66 -12.94 -2.82
CA LEU A 39 0.47 -12.95 -3.68
C LEU A 39 0.78 -12.29 -5.03
N LYS A 40 1.52 -11.18 -5.02
CA LYS A 40 2.02 -10.55 -6.24
C LYS A 40 2.81 -11.55 -7.09
N GLU A 41 3.80 -12.23 -6.52
CA GLU A 41 4.62 -13.22 -7.23
C GLU A 41 3.76 -14.35 -7.80
N ALA A 42 2.77 -14.83 -7.04
CA ALA A 42 1.83 -15.85 -7.52
C ALA A 42 0.98 -15.37 -8.70
N LEU A 43 0.45 -14.14 -8.66
CA LEU A 43 -0.34 -13.56 -9.75
C LEU A 43 0.50 -13.38 -11.03
N GLU A 44 1.74 -12.93 -10.87
CA GLU A 44 2.69 -12.70 -11.97
C GLU A 44 3.29 -14.01 -12.52
N SER A 45 3.29 -15.10 -11.74
CA SER A 45 3.92 -16.39 -12.10
C SER A 45 3.46 -17.00 -13.44
N SER A 46 2.22 -16.71 -13.86
CA SER A 46 1.67 -17.21 -15.12
C SER A 46 2.05 -16.36 -16.35
N GLY A 47 2.71 -15.21 -16.16
CA GLY A 47 3.02 -14.24 -17.22
C GLY A 47 1.80 -13.54 -17.82
N ARG A 48 0.58 -13.83 -17.32
CA ARG A 48 -0.67 -13.24 -17.81
C ARG A 48 -1.02 -11.92 -17.13
N HIS A 49 -0.48 -11.69 -15.93
CA HIS A 49 -0.73 -10.49 -15.13
C HIS A 49 0.56 -9.71 -14.88
N ARG A 50 0.44 -8.40 -14.77
CA ARG A 50 1.45 -7.49 -14.22
C ARG A 50 0.84 -6.79 -13.02
N VAL A 51 1.49 -6.87 -11.88
CA VAL A 51 0.94 -6.39 -10.61
C VAL A 51 1.75 -5.21 -10.08
N GLU A 52 1.10 -4.05 -10.00
CA GLU A 52 1.62 -2.93 -9.22
C GLU A 52 1.18 -3.09 -7.77
N SER A 53 2.14 -3.24 -6.86
CA SER A 53 1.88 -3.32 -5.41
C SER A 53 2.09 -1.95 -4.80
N VAL A 54 1.04 -1.42 -4.18
CA VAL A 54 0.92 -0.03 -3.75
C VAL A 54 0.71 0.04 -2.24
N PRO A 55 1.59 0.72 -1.49
CA PRO A 55 1.37 0.99 -0.09
C PRO A 55 0.10 1.81 0.15
N THR A 56 -0.62 1.50 1.22
CA THR A 56 -1.87 2.21 1.58
C THR A 56 -1.65 3.71 1.79
N TRP A 57 -0.52 4.10 2.37
CA TRP A 57 -0.17 5.51 2.56
C TRP A 57 0.22 6.21 1.26
N ASP A 58 0.70 5.50 0.24
CA ASP A 58 0.95 6.09 -1.08
C ASP A 58 -0.37 6.28 -1.82
N PHE A 59 -1.27 5.29 -1.76
CA PHE A 59 -2.62 5.41 -2.31
C PHE A 59 -3.40 6.60 -1.69
N TYR A 60 -3.25 6.85 -0.39
CA TYR A 60 -3.95 7.96 0.26
C TYR A 60 -3.24 9.32 0.08
N ASN A 61 -1.92 9.39 0.29
CA ASN A 61 -1.23 10.68 0.37
C ASN A 61 -0.68 11.19 -0.96
N ARG A 62 -0.63 10.36 -2.02
CA ARG A 62 0.02 10.72 -3.29
C ARG A 62 -0.92 10.79 -4.49
N LEU A 63 -2.20 10.49 -4.32
CA LEU A 63 -3.18 10.70 -5.38
C LEU A 63 -3.64 12.16 -5.39
N GLY A 64 -3.29 12.88 -6.45
CA GLY A 64 -3.85 14.19 -6.73
C GLY A 64 -5.22 14.10 -7.41
N PRO A 65 -5.89 15.25 -7.62
CA PRO A 65 -7.13 15.30 -8.39
C PRO A 65 -6.96 14.67 -9.78
N GLY A 66 -7.83 13.72 -10.14
CA GLY A 66 -7.79 13.03 -11.43
C GLY A 66 -6.87 11.81 -11.50
N ASP A 67 -6.04 11.54 -10.47
CA ASP A 67 -5.12 10.40 -10.52
C ASP A 67 -5.83 9.06 -10.26
N TYR A 68 -6.89 9.06 -9.45
CA TYR A 68 -7.69 7.86 -9.27
C TYR A 68 -8.42 7.47 -10.56
N GLU A 69 -8.99 8.44 -11.27
CA GLU A 69 -9.62 8.23 -12.57
C GLU A 69 -8.65 7.64 -13.59
N LYS A 70 -7.40 8.14 -13.64
CA LYS A 70 -6.35 7.53 -14.48
C LYS A 70 -6.07 6.09 -14.09
N ILE A 71 -6.01 5.78 -12.79
CA ILE A 71 -5.85 4.39 -12.33
C ILE A 71 -7.02 3.52 -12.80
N LEU A 72 -8.26 4.02 -12.70
CA LEU A 72 -9.44 3.30 -13.20
C LEU A 72 -9.40 3.08 -14.71
N GLU A 73 -8.83 4.00 -15.48
CA GLU A 73 -8.65 3.88 -16.94
C GLU A 73 -7.50 2.94 -17.32
N ASP A 74 -6.40 2.97 -16.57
CA ASP A 74 -5.15 2.29 -16.92
C ASP A 74 -5.09 0.82 -16.51
N TYR A 75 -5.87 0.40 -15.51
CA TYR A 75 -5.82 -0.92 -14.88
C TYR A 75 -7.08 -1.76 -15.13
N ASP A 76 -6.88 -3.05 -15.38
CA ASP A 76 -7.98 -4.00 -15.65
C ASP A 76 -8.63 -4.51 -14.35
N VAL A 77 -7.86 -4.57 -13.26
CA VAL A 77 -8.29 -5.11 -11.97
C VAL A 77 -7.74 -4.26 -10.83
N LEU A 78 -8.60 -3.95 -9.87
CA LEU A 78 -8.26 -3.29 -8.60
C LEU A 78 -8.38 -4.30 -7.48
N VAL A 79 -7.33 -4.44 -6.67
CA VAL A 79 -7.33 -5.26 -5.45
C VAL A 79 -7.11 -4.34 -4.26
N PHE A 80 -8.03 -4.40 -3.31
CA PHE A 80 -7.93 -3.72 -2.02
C PHE A 80 -7.93 -4.78 -0.93
N SER A 81 -6.82 -4.92 -0.19
CA SER A 81 -6.63 -6.00 0.79
C SER A 81 -6.02 -5.46 2.07
N ASP A 82 -6.65 -5.76 3.20
CA ASP A 82 -6.25 -5.28 4.52
C ASP A 82 -6.01 -3.76 4.57
N ILE A 83 -7.00 -3.01 4.09
CA ILE A 83 -6.96 -1.54 4.06
C ILE A 83 -8.18 -0.94 4.78
N ASP A 84 -7.99 0.20 5.43
CA ASP A 84 -9.08 0.93 6.07
C ASP A 84 -10.02 1.60 5.06
N ALA A 85 -11.33 1.51 5.29
CA ALA A 85 -12.34 2.17 4.45
C ALA A 85 -12.17 3.70 4.38
N LYS A 86 -11.51 4.32 5.37
CA LYS A 86 -11.21 5.76 5.38
C LYS A 86 -10.28 6.18 4.23
N LEU A 87 -9.53 5.26 3.64
CA LEU A 87 -8.64 5.56 2.51
C LEU A 87 -9.43 5.94 1.24
N PHE A 88 -10.72 5.61 1.17
CA PHE A 88 -11.60 6.00 0.06
C PHE A 88 -12.31 7.33 0.30
N GLN A 89 -12.12 7.97 1.45
CA GLN A 89 -12.55 9.34 1.69
C GLN A 89 -11.55 10.29 1.03
N LEU A 90 -11.43 10.18 -0.30
CA LEU A 90 -10.68 11.10 -1.15
C LEU A 90 -11.38 12.46 -1.01
N ALA A 91 -10.75 13.36 -0.25
CA ALA A 91 -11.30 14.66 0.13
C ALA A 91 -11.34 15.65 -1.04
#